data_AF-A0A401PMC1-F1
#
_entry.id   AF-A0A401PMC1-F1
#
_cell.length_a   1.000
_cell.length_b   1.000
_cell.length_c   1.000
_cell.angle_alpha   90.00
_cell.angle_beta   90.00
_cell.angle_gamma   90.00
#
_symmetry.space_group_name_H-M   'P 1'
#
loop_
_entity.id
_entity.type
_entity.pdbx_description
1 polymer ?
#
loop_
_entity_poly.entity_id
_entity_poly.type
_entity_poly.pdbx_seq_one_letter_code
_entity_poly.pdbx_strand_id
1 'polypeptide(L)' 'MPALSTESGNDSGLYELLASLPTQLQSHVSSQEDLTFLRDMFGEKSLHSLVKIHEKLQQYERQSPTPILHNAATLADDIL' A
#
# COMPACT_ATOMS: atom_id res chain seq x y z
N MET A 1 -17.09 7.67 3.66
CA MET A 1 -16.60 8.46 2.50
C MET A 1 -16.44 7.52 1.32
N PRO A 2 -17.30 7.55 0.29
CA PRO A 2 -17.38 6.51 -0.75
C PRO A 2 -16.47 6.76 -1.97
N ALA A 3 -15.69 7.83 -2.01
CA ALA A 3 -15.02 8.30 -3.23
C ALA A 3 -13.79 7.48 -3.67
N LEU A 4 -13.34 6.49 -2.88
CA LEU A 4 -12.14 5.68 -3.18
C LEU A 4 -12.45 4.24 -3.59
N SER A 5 -13.72 3.81 -3.55
CA SER A 5 -14.09 2.40 -3.75
C SER A 5 -14.59 2.07 -5.15
N THR A 6 -14.80 3.07 -6.01
CA THR A 6 -15.52 2.90 -7.28
C THR A 6 -14.80 3.62 -8.41
N GLU A 7 -13.66 3.11 -8.86
CA GLU A 7 -13.31 3.21 -10.30
C GLU A 7 -12.16 2.25 -10.62
N SER A 8 -12.55 1.14 -11.26
CA SER A 8 -11.82 0.42 -12.31
C SER A 8 -10.30 0.60 -12.37
N GLY A 9 -9.56 -0.40 -11.89
CA GLY A 9 -8.22 -0.68 -12.41
C GLY A 9 -7.29 -1.39 -11.44
N ASN A 10 -7.31 -2.73 -11.46
CA ASN A 10 -6.18 -3.60 -11.07
C ASN A 10 -5.98 -3.90 -9.56
N ASP A 11 -6.95 -3.62 -8.69
CA ASP A 11 -6.81 -3.54 -7.22
C ASP A 11 -6.64 -4.87 -6.43
N SER A 12 -5.96 -5.90 -6.94
CA SER A 12 -5.89 -7.20 -6.23
C SER A 12 -4.53 -7.90 -6.21
N GLY A 13 -3.53 -7.42 -6.95
CA GLY A 13 -2.24 -8.11 -7.06
C GLY A 13 -1.44 -8.21 -5.75
N LEU A 14 -1.23 -7.09 -5.04
CA LEU A 14 -0.47 -7.13 -3.79
C LEU A 14 -1.25 -7.82 -2.66
N TYR A 15 -2.57 -7.61 -2.58
CA TYR A 15 -3.37 -8.32 -1.59
C TYR A 15 -3.34 -9.84 -1.81
N GLU A 16 -3.53 -10.32 -3.04
CA GLU A 16 -3.43 -11.74 -3.35
C GLU A 16 -2.04 -12.30 -3.05
N LEU A 17 -0.98 -11.52 -3.32
CA LEU A 17 0.38 -11.89 -2.96
C LEU A 17 0.53 -12.05 -1.44
N LEU A 18 0.07 -11.06 -0.66
CA LEU A 18 0.13 -11.07 0.80
C LEU A 18 -0.74 -12.19 1.40
N ALA A 19 -1.91 -12.47 0.83
CA ALA A 19 -2.79 -13.55 1.27
C ALA A 19 -2.20 -14.94 0.96
N SER A 20 -1.43 -15.08 -0.12
CA SER A 20 -0.72 -16.32 -0.48
C SER A 20 0.60 -16.51 0.28
N LEU A 21 1.15 -15.44 0.87
CA LEU A 21 2.44 -15.41 1.54
C LEU A 21 2.55 -16.43 2.70
N PRO A 22 1.54 -16.58 3.59
CA PRO A 22 1.58 -17.60 4.65
C PRO A 22 1.68 -19.02 4.11
N THR A 23 0.97 -19.32 3.02
CA THR A 23 0.97 -20.65 2.40
C THR A 23 2.32 -20.96 1.74
N GLN A 24 2.97 -19.96 1.15
CA GLN A 24 4.31 -20.10 0.59
C GLN A 24 5.37 -20.28 1.70
N LEU A 25 5.23 -19.54 2.80
CA LEU A 25 6.15 -19.60 3.94
C LEU A 25 6.01 -20.86 4.79
N GLN A 26 4.89 -21.60 4.67
CA GLN A 26 4.65 -22.84 5.40
C GLN A 26 5.75 -23.90 5.20
N SER A 27 6.43 -23.89 4.04
CA SER A 27 7.55 -24.80 3.75
C SER A 27 8.88 -24.40 4.40
N HIS A 28 9.01 -23.12 4.79
CA HIS A 28 10.27 -22.53 5.24
C HIS A 28 10.23 -22.10 6.73
N VAL A 29 9.04 -21.97 7.31
CA VAL A 29 8.86 -21.54 8.71
C VAL A 29 8.61 -22.76 9.59
N SER A 30 9.53 -23.02 10.50
CA SER A 30 9.47 -24.11 11.48
C SER A 30 8.62 -23.78 12.73
N SER A 31 8.26 -22.50 12.92
CA SER A 31 7.43 -22.02 14.04
C SER A 31 5.97 -21.88 13.63
N GLN A 32 5.10 -22.70 14.23
CA GLN A 32 3.66 -22.63 14.01
C GLN A 32 3.04 -21.30 14.49
N GLU A 33 3.63 -20.67 15.51
CA GLU A 33 3.18 -19.39 16.04
C GLU A 33 3.36 -18.27 15.01
N ASP A 34 4.51 -18.24 14.32
CA ASP A 34 4.81 -17.25 13.28
C ASP A 34 3.87 -17.39 12.09
N LEU A 35 3.60 -18.63 11.65
CA LEU A 35 2.63 -18.89 10.58
C LEU A 35 1.22 -18.44 10.94
N THR A 36 0.83 -18.65 12.20
CA THR A 36 -0.50 -18.23 12.69
C THR A 36 -0.59 -16.71 12.74
N PHE A 37 0.43 -16.04 13.28
CA PHE A 37 0.53 -14.58 13.30
C PHE A 37 0.43 -13.98 11.90
N LEU A 38 1.19 -14.49 10.94
CA LEU A 38 1.17 -14.00 9.56
C LEU A 38 -0.21 -14.20 8.92
N ARG A 39 -0.84 -15.35 9.14
CA ARG A 39 -2.18 -15.61 8.60
C ARG A 39 -3.22 -14.65 9.18
N ASP A 40 -3.15 -14.38 10.48
CA ASP A 40 -4.06 -13.46 11.14
C ASP A 40 -3.82 -12.03 10.63
N MET A 41 -2.56 -11.58 10.60
CA MET A 41 -2.17 -10.26 10.11
C MET A 41 -2.59 -10.03 8.65
N PHE A 42 -2.35 -10.98 7.74
CA PHE A 42 -2.76 -10.85 6.33
C PHE A 42 -4.26 -11.08 6.08
N GLY A 43 -4.95 -11.73 7.02
CA GLY A 43 -6.41 -11.87 7.03
C GLY A 43 -7.15 -10.64 7.54
N GLU A 44 -6.47 -9.72 8.22
CA GLU A 44 -7.07 -8.52 8.78
C GLU A 44 -7.63 -7.57 7.71
N LYS A 45 -8.92 -7.24 7.83
CA LYS A 45 -9.60 -6.30 6.92
C LYS A 45 -8.98 -4.89 6.96
N SER A 46 -8.41 -4.52 8.10
CA SER A 46 -7.73 -3.25 8.32
C SER A 46 -6.46 -3.16 7.46
N LEU A 47 -5.63 -4.20 7.46
CA LEU A 47 -4.43 -4.30 6.64
C LEU A 47 -4.79 -4.31 5.16
N HIS A 48 -5.79 -5.09 4.76
CA HIS A 48 -6.27 -5.10 3.38
C HIS A 48 -6.67 -3.69 2.92
N SER A 49 -7.45 -2.97 3.73
CA SER A 49 -7.85 -1.59 3.41
C SER A 49 -6.64 -0.66 3.28
N LEU A 50 -5.65 -0.79 4.17
CA LEU A 50 -4.43 0.00 4.13
C LEU A 50 -3.60 -0.26 2.86
N VAL A 51 -3.43 -1.52 2.47
CA VAL A 51 -2.71 -1.92 1.25
C VAL A 51 -3.38 -1.33 0.02
N LYS A 52 -4.72 -1.38 -0.07
CA LYS A 52 -5.46 -0.79 -1.19
C LYS A 52 -5.27 0.73 -1.28
N ILE A 53 -5.31 1.42 -0.15
CA ILE A 53 -5.06 2.87 -0.11
C ILE A 53 -3.63 3.16 -0.58
N HIS A 54 -2.65 2.40 -0.09
CA HIS A 54 -1.25 2.53 -0.50
C HIS A 54 -1.07 2.33 -2.00
N GLU A 55 -1.64 1.27 -2.58
CA GLU A 55 -1.58 1.02 -4.02
C GLU A 55 -2.18 2.16 -4.83
N LYS A 56 -3.33 2.70 -4.39
CA LYS A 56 -3.98 3.81 -5.07
C LYS A 56 -3.14 5.09 -5.00
N LEU A 57 -2.57 5.40 -3.84
CA LEU A 57 -1.67 6.55 -3.68
C LEU A 57 -0.41 6.40 -4.53
N GLN A 58 0.18 5.20 -4.58
CA GLN A 58 1.35 4.93 -5.39
C GLN A 58 1.06 5.06 -6.89
N GLN A 59 -0.14 4.70 -7.35
CA GLN A 59 -0.57 4.95 -8.73
C GLN A 59 -0.58 6.45 -9.06
N TYR A 60 -1.13 7.28 -8.16
CA TYR A 60 -1.11 8.73 -8.33
C TYR A 60 0.30 9.31 -8.28
N GLU A 61 1.15 8.81 -7.38
CA GLU A 61 2.55 9.23 -7.27
C GLU A 61 3.34 8.93 -8.56
N ARG A 62 3.14 7.76 -9.18
CA ARG A 62 3.77 7.43 -10.49
C ARG A 62 3.34 8.37 -11.62
N GLN A 63 2.15 8.94 -11.52
CA GLN A 63 1.61 9.89 -12.51
C GLN A 63 1.89 11.34 -12.11
N SER A 64 2.58 11.58 -10.99
CA SER A 64 2.83 12.92 -10.49
C SER A 64 3.76 13.71 -11.43
N PRO A 65 3.44 14.98 -11.72
CA PRO A 65 4.32 15.82 -12.51
C PRO A 65 5.60 16.13 -11.73
N THR A 66 6.72 16.23 -12.45
CA THR A 66 7.98 16.65 -11.83
C THR A 66 7.85 18.07 -11.26
N PRO A 67 8.16 18.28 -9.97
CA PRO A 67 8.07 19.61 -9.38
C PRO A 67 9.10 20.54 -10.02
N ILE A 68 8.63 21.70 -10.51
CA ILE A 68 9.47 22.74 -11.12
C ILE A 68 10.49 23.28 -10.10
N LEU A 69 10.05 23.41 -8.85
CA LEU A 69 10.85 23.88 -7.72
C LEU A 69 10.53 22.98 -6.53
N HIS A 70 11.56 22.46 -5.87
CA HIS A 70 11.37 21.55 -4.73
C HIS A 70 11.09 22.30 -3.42
N ASN A 71 11.37 23.61 -3.37
CA ASN A 71 11.18 24.43 -2.19
C ASN A 71 10.60 25.80 -2.54
N ALA A 72 9.38 25.81 -3.04
CA ALA A 72 8.66 27.03 -3.38
C ALA A 72 8.43 27.95 -2.16
N ALA A 73 8.45 27.40 -0.94
CA ALA A 73 8.30 28.17 0.29
C ALA A 73 9.45 29.16 0.50
N THR A 74 10.70 28.72 0.36
CA THR A 74 11.86 29.62 0.49
C THR A 74 11.89 30.68 -0.61
N LEU A 75 11.48 30.33 -1.84
CA LEU A 75 11.33 31.33 -2.89
C LEU A 75 10.27 32.38 -2.54
N ALA A 76 9.17 31.98 -1.90
CA ALA A 76 8.13 32.92 -1.48
C ALA A 76 8.63 33.84 -0.36
N ASP A 77 9.41 33.33 0.59
CA ASP A 77 10.00 34.12 1.68
C ASP A 77 11.03 35.14 1.15
N ASP A 78 11.78 34.82 0.10
CA ASP A 78 12.76 35.74 -0.53
C ASP A 78 12.10 36.89 -1.32
N ILE A 79 10.81 36.75 -1.68
CA ILE A 79 10.05 37.73 -2.47
C ILE A 79 9.21 38.67 -1.58
N LEU A 80 8.97 38.29 -0.31
CA LEU A 80 8.23 39.06 0.69
C LEU A 80 9.12 40.05 1.45
#